data_AF-A0A6G0AD15-F1
#
_entry.id   AF-A0A6G0AD15-F1
#
_cell.length_a   1.000
_cell.length_b   1.000
_cell.length_c   1.000
_cell.angle_alpha   90.00
_cell.angle_beta   90.00
_cell.angle_gamma   90.00
#
_symmetry.space_group_name_H-M   'P 1'
#
loop_
_entity.id
_entity.type
_entity.pdbx_description
1 polymer ?
#
loop_
_entity_poly.entity_id
_entity_poly.type
_entity_poly.pdbx_seq_one_letter_code
_entity_poly.pdbx_strand_id
1 'polypeptide(L)'
;MKKYYSIFVCLLMLFVQLSITAQTLPASFDLRNVNGVNYVTSVKSQQGGTCWTHGTMAAMEGNLLMKFYNEDLNPPTGDGLVVHEGGDYRVASAYLSRGEGAVRDIDGQSYSNPPQRSDTSWHYYYPREIYWLNTYSDLSNINTLKQLIMDYGVMGTCMCYDGSFIQNYIHYQPPTSTLDPNHAVSIVGWDDNKVTQAPLPGAWRVKNSWGAGWGLSGYFWISYYDKHCGKNIEMGAVTFKDVEPQRYDNIYYHDYHGWRATKTDCNEGFNAFIAGSNEYLTAVSFFAAADSFDYTVKVYDTFTGGQLQNELFSQSGYKQFTGFYTIDIANPILLEDGNDFYVYLNLSRGGQPFDRTSEVPVLLVGDSYLTIVTSTSHPNESFYWDGSQWQDMYYYADPPWPAGSANLCIKALTMDENNVPVELTSFTAINKGAKILIEWVTATETNNQRFEIYRRNIQDEKTSDWMLVGFRESNGTTTETQYYSYEDDITGINATALEYRLKQIDYNGKYSFSEIAAVDNLAPNGFVLEQNYPNPFNPNTVISYQLPVSGFVSLKVYDVLGNEVATLVNEEKQAGSYEIVFNANHLSAGVYYYTIVTDNFVQTKKMILMK
;
A
#
# COMPACT_ATOMS: atom_id res chain seq x y z
N MET A 1 44.27 -33.61 27.67
CA MET A 1 44.98 -32.96 26.55
C MET A 1 44.11 -33.15 25.30
N LYS A 2 43.31 -32.13 24.91
CA LYS A 2 43.50 -31.29 23.69
C LYS A 2 43.76 -32.14 22.43
N LYS A 3 42.96 -32.13 21.37
CA LYS A 3 42.49 -30.96 20.60
C LYS A 3 41.19 -31.23 19.80
N TYR A 4 40.47 -30.12 19.64
CA TYR A 4 39.32 -29.80 18.78
C TYR A 4 39.49 -30.13 17.29
N TYR A 5 38.39 -30.41 16.60
CA TYR A 5 37.99 -29.72 15.36
C TYR A 5 36.46 -29.79 15.18
N SER A 6 35.84 -28.61 15.12
CA SER A 6 34.43 -28.34 14.85
C SER A 6 34.04 -28.70 13.42
N ILE A 7 32.82 -29.23 13.22
CA ILE A 7 32.17 -29.27 11.91
C ILE A 7 31.03 -28.25 11.94
N PHE A 8 31.25 -27.15 11.21
CA PHE A 8 30.28 -26.12 10.86
C PHE A 8 29.46 -26.65 9.69
N VAL A 9 28.14 -26.77 9.85
CA VAL A 9 27.22 -27.02 8.73
C VAL A 9 26.84 -25.66 8.16
N CYS A 10 27.51 -25.26 7.08
CA CYS A 10 27.08 -24.11 6.28
C CYS A 10 25.90 -24.51 5.40
N LEU A 11 24.75 -23.90 5.65
CA LEU A 11 23.60 -23.87 4.74
C LEU A 11 24.03 -23.18 3.43
N LEU A 12 23.98 -23.91 2.32
CA LEU A 12 24.15 -23.35 0.99
C LEU A 12 22.80 -22.78 0.54
N MET A 13 22.52 -21.51 0.86
CA MET A 13 21.41 -20.79 0.21
C MET A 13 21.84 -20.48 -1.24
N LEU A 14 21.17 -21.11 -2.19
CA LEU A 14 21.23 -20.74 -3.60
C LEU A 14 20.61 -19.34 -3.75
N PHE A 15 21.44 -18.31 -3.87
CA PHE A 15 21.01 -17.02 -4.37
C PHE A 15 20.78 -17.15 -5.87
N VAL A 16 19.52 -17.25 -6.30
CA VAL A 16 19.15 -16.88 -7.66
C VAL A 16 19.30 -15.36 -7.73
N GLN A 17 20.43 -14.91 -8.28
CA GLN A 17 20.62 -13.50 -8.63
C GLN A 17 19.65 -13.17 -9.78
N LEU A 18 18.44 -12.75 -9.43
CA LEU A 18 17.62 -11.94 -10.34
C LEU A 18 18.43 -10.68 -10.61
N SER A 19 18.97 -10.60 -11.82
CA SER A 19 19.58 -9.38 -12.33
C SER A 19 18.43 -8.39 -12.54
N ILE A 20 18.15 -7.59 -11.51
CA ILE A 20 17.32 -6.40 -11.66
C ILE A 20 18.11 -5.49 -12.60
N THR A 21 17.69 -5.40 -13.86
CA THR A 21 18.08 -4.27 -14.69
C THR A 21 17.60 -3.03 -13.95
N ALA A 22 18.53 -2.23 -13.42
CA ALA A 22 18.21 -0.95 -12.80
C ALA A 22 17.37 -0.17 -13.82
N GLN A 23 16.08 -0.02 -13.54
CA GLN A 23 15.20 0.77 -14.37
C GLN A 23 15.80 2.17 -14.41
N THR A 24 16.16 2.62 -15.60
CA THR A 24 16.71 3.97 -15.76
C THR A 24 15.58 4.95 -15.50
N LEU A 25 15.72 5.75 -14.44
CA LEU A 25 14.74 6.79 -14.11
C LEU A 25 14.61 7.78 -15.27
N PRO A 26 13.41 8.31 -15.54
CA PRO A 26 13.25 9.30 -16.59
C PRO A 26 14.02 10.58 -16.23
N ALA A 27 14.58 11.25 -17.26
CA ALA A 27 15.29 12.51 -17.09
C ALA A 27 14.39 13.63 -16.55
N SER A 28 13.07 13.49 -16.67
CA SER A 28 12.08 14.40 -16.10
C SER A 28 10.82 13.66 -15.69
N PHE A 29 10.17 14.11 -14.63
CA PHE A 29 8.92 13.56 -14.13
C PHE A 29 8.07 14.68 -13.52
N ASP A 30 6.74 14.58 -13.65
CA ASP A 30 5.81 15.58 -13.12
C ASP A 30 4.52 14.89 -12.65
N LEU A 31 4.30 14.84 -11.33
CA LEU A 31 3.07 14.26 -10.75
C LEU A 31 1.80 14.96 -11.23
N ARG A 32 1.90 16.19 -11.76
CA ARG A 32 0.74 16.92 -12.30
C ARG A 32 0.23 16.34 -13.62
N ASN A 33 1.05 15.51 -14.28
CA ASN A 33 0.69 14.84 -15.52
C ASN A 33 1.51 13.56 -15.70
N VAL A 34 1.03 12.47 -15.11
CA VAL A 34 1.54 11.12 -15.33
C VAL A 34 0.54 10.42 -16.25
N ASN A 35 0.88 10.29 -17.54
CA ASN A 35 0.03 9.69 -18.57
C ASN A 35 -1.39 10.31 -18.66
N GLY A 36 -1.52 11.62 -18.48
CA GLY A 36 -2.80 12.33 -18.52
C GLY A 36 -3.52 12.42 -17.17
N VAL A 37 -2.94 11.84 -16.11
CA VAL A 37 -3.50 11.84 -14.76
C VAL A 37 -2.74 12.84 -13.88
N ASN A 38 -3.47 13.62 -13.08
CA ASN A 38 -2.89 14.53 -12.10
C ASN A 38 -2.96 13.93 -10.69
N TYR A 39 -1.81 13.72 -10.07
CA TYR A 39 -1.63 13.17 -8.72
C TYR A 39 -1.28 14.25 -7.68
N VAL A 40 -1.55 15.52 -7.98
CA VAL A 40 -1.30 16.66 -7.09
C VAL A 40 -2.57 17.49 -6.91
N THR A 41 -2.95 17.72 -5.66
CA THR A 41 -4.07 18.59 -5.29
C THR A 41 -3.78 20.07 -5.58
N SER A 42 -4.81 20.92 -5.56
CA SER A 42 -4.68 22.37 -5.75
C SER A 42 -3.70 23.02 -4.75
N VAL A 43 -3.10 24.15 -5.15
CA VAL A 43 -2.21 24.94 -4.29
C VAL A 43 -3.04 25.77 -3.31
N LYS A 44 -2.91 25.48 -2.01
CA LYS A 44 -3.56 26.22 -0.92
C LYS A 44 -2.75 27.49 -0.55
N SER A 45 -3.36 28.37 0.24
CA SER A 45 -2.74 29.62 0.70
C SER A 45 -2.60 29.61 2.22
N GLN A 46 -1.36 29.57 2.71
CA GLN A 46 -1.06 29.54 4.15
C GLN A 46 -1.40 30.87 4.84
N GLN A 47 -1.57 30.80 6.17
CA GLN A 47 -1.57 31.94 7.10
C GLN A 47 -0.64 31.63 8.30
N GLY A 48 0.04 32.63 8.88
CA GLY A 48 0.78 32.51 10.15
C GLY A 48 1.85 31.39 10.27
N GLY A 49 2.88 31.37 9.41
CA GLY A 49 4.01 30.43 9.58
C GLY A 49 3.70 28.93 9.36
N THR A 50 2.51 28.56 8.88
CA THR A 50 2.01 27.17 8.79
C THR A 50 2.52 26.34 7.60
N CYS A 51 3.61 26.73 6.92
CA CYS A 51 4.04 26.03 5.70
C CYS A 51 4.43 24.56 5.93
N TRP A 52 4.92 24.19 7.13
CA TRP A 52 5.23 22.80 7.48
C TRP A 52 3.98 21.90 7.47
N THR A 53 2.83 22.40 7.95
CA THR A 53 1.55 21.66 7.88
C THR A 53 1.10 21.45 6.44
N HIS A 54 1.27 22.46 5.58
CA HIS A 54 0.93 22.37 4.17
C HIS A 54 1.85 21.40 3.43
N GLY A 55 3.14 21.38 3.77
CA GLY A 55 4.12 20.42 3.26
C GLY A 55 3.77 18.98 3.62
N THR A 56 3.40 18.73 4.88
CA THR A 56 2.94 17.42 5.38
C THR A 56 1.67 16.98 4.66
N MET A 57 0.64 17.82 4.63
CA MET A 57 -0.64 17.47 4.00
C MET A 57 -0.48 17.25 2.50
N ALA A 58 0.31 18.07 1.80
CA ALA A 58 0.58 17.85 0.38
C ALA A 58 1.28 16.51 0.12
N ALA A 59 2.19 16.08 1.01
CA ALA A 59 2.85 14.78 0.93
C ALA A 59 1.87 13.62 1.16
N MET A 60 1.00 13.72 2.16
CA MET A 60 -0.03 12.71 2.44
C MET A 60 -1.11 12.64 1.34
N GLU A 61 -1.60 13.79 0.86
CA GLU A 61 -2.55 13.89 -0.25
C GLU A 61 -1.98 13.24 -1.52
N GLY A 62 -0.70 13.49 -1.82
CA GLY A 62 0.01 12.85 -2.93
C GLY A 62 0.04 11.33 -2.82
N ASN A 63 0.28 10.79 -1.61
CA ASN A 63 0.27 9.34 -1.39
C ASN A 63 -1.13 8.73 -1.59
N LEU A 64 -2.15 9.38 -1.04
CA LEU A 64 -3.55 8.93 -1.17
C LEU A 64 -4.00 8.90 -2.62
N LEU A 65 -3.66 9.91 -3.44
CA LEU A 65 -4.00 9.95 -4.87
C LEU A 65 -3.31 8.84 -5.68
N MET A 66 -2.09 8.45 -5.30
CA MET A 66 -1.36 7.36 -5.95
C MET A 66 -1.94 5.98 -5.62
N LYS A 67 -2.54 5.82 -4.44
CA LYS A 67 -3.16 4.56 -3.99
C LYS A 67 -4.65 4.46 -4.30
N PHE A 68 -5.35 5.59 -4.38
CA PHE A 68 -6.80 5.67 -4.54
C PHE A 68 -7.19 6.90 -5.39
N TYR A 69 -7.89 6.68 -6.49
CA TYR A 69 -8.54 7.76 -7.25
C TYR A 69 -9.68 8.35 -6.41
N ASN A 70 -9.57 9.61 -6.01
CA ASN A 70 -10.63 10.32 -5.31
C ASN A 70 -10.93 11.67 -6.00
N GLU A 71 -12.19 11.88 -6.39
CA GLU A 71 -12.71 13.07 -7.08
C GLU A 71 -13.16 14.14 -6.09
N ASP A 72 -12.32 15.14 -5.78
CA ASP A 72 -12.70 16.21 -4.85
C ASP A 72 -12.59 17.62 -5.49
N LEU A 73 -13.72 18.34 -5.54
CA LEU A 73 -13.83 19.75 -5.94
C LEU A 73 -14.74 20.54 -4.95
N ASN A 74 -14.12 21.36 -4.08
CA ASN A 74 -14.52 22.67 -3.50
C ASN A 74 -15.90 22.86 -2.76
N PRO A 75 -16.10 23.78 -1.76
CA PRO A 75 -15.20 24.77 -1.08
C PRO A 75 -15.29 24.83 0.49
N PRO A 76 -14.54 25.73 1.22
CA PRO A 76 -14.25 25.60 2.68
C PRO A 76 -14.61 26.78 3.63
N THR A 77 -14.90 26.57 4.93
CA THR A 77 -14.69 27.50 6.10
C THR A 77 -14.83 26.91 7.56
N GLY A 78 -13.75 26.98 8.39
CA GLY A 78 -13.57 27.39 9.83
C GLY A 78 -14.17 26.62 11.05
N ASP A 79 -13.53 26.20 12.19
CA ASP A 79 -12.18 26.49 12.78
C ASP A 79 -11.45 25.32 13.62
N GLY A 80 -10.10 25.40 13.87
CA GLY A 80 -8.79 24.60 13.74
C GLY A 80 -7.41 25.17 14.39
N LEU A 81 -6.40 24.41 14.97
CA LEU A 81 -5.58 24.61 16.29
C LEU A 81 -5.00 26.03 16.54
N VAL A 82 -4.83 26.57 17.78
CA VAL A 82 -4.21 27.92 17.96
C VAL A 82 -2.83 27.78 17.33
N VAL A 83 -2.68 28.48 16.21
CA VAL A 83 -1.54 28.40 15.31
C VAL A 83 -0.31 28.87 16.08
N HIS A 84 0.64 27.97 16.30
CA HIS A 84 2.01 28.36 16.63
C HIS A 84 2.71 28.77 15.33
N GLU A 85 3.44 29.89 15.40
CA GLU A 85 4.21 30.53 14.32
C GLU A 85 5.43 29.67 13.90
N GLY A 86 5.24 28.43 13.41
CA GLY A 86 6.29 27.54 12.85
C GLY A 86 6.32 26.11 13.42
N GLY A 87 7.08 25.21 12.78
CA GLY A 87 7.17 23.78 13.14
C GLY A 87 8.00 22.93 12.15
N ASP A 88 8.15 21.63 12.44
CA ASP A 88 8.94 20.68 11.65
C ASP A 88 8.13 19.40 11.27
N TYR A 89 8.69 18.56 10.40
CA TYR A 89 8.01 17.32 9.97
C TYR A 89 7.95 16.26 11.07
N ARG A 90 8.83 16.30 12.08
CA ARG A 90 8.73 15.41 13.24
C ARG A 90 7.53 15.77 14.11
N VAL A 91 7.22 17.06 14.28
CA VAL A 91 6.03 17.52 14.99
C VAL A 91 4.79 17.00 14.29
N ALA A 92 4.74 17.13 12.96
CA ALA A 92 3.65 16.56 12.17
C ALA A 92 3.53 15.04 12.39
N SER A 93 4.64 14.31 12.36
CA SER A 93 4.63 12.86 12.60
C SER A 93 4.17 12.47 14.02
N ALA A 94 4.39 13.31 15.03
CA ALA A 94 3.92 13.06 16.39
C ALA A 94 2.39 13.14 16.49
N TYR A 95 1.74 14.08 15.79
CA TYR A 95 0.27 14.11 15.70
C TYR A 95 -0.28 12.89 14.96
N LEU A 96 0.34 12.54 13.83
CA LEU A 96 -0.12 11.44 12.98
C LEU A 96 0.02 10.08 13.68
N SER A 97 1.18 9.83 14.30
CA SER A 97 1.46 8.56 14.99
C SER A 97 0.61 8.34 16.25
N ARG A 98 -0.02 9.39 16.80
CA ARG A 98 -0.97 9.30 17.93
C ARG A 98 -2.42 9.15 17.50
N GLY A 99 -2.70 9.16 16.20
CA GLY A 99 -4.07 9.07 15.68
C GLY A 99 -4.88 10.37 15.82
N GLU A 100 -4.23 11.49 16.17
CA GLU A 100 -4.88 12.79 16.36
C GLU A 100 -4.95 13.63 15.07
N GLY A 101 -4.38 13.12 13.97
CA GLY A 101 -4.00 13.93 12.82
C GLY A 101 -4.54 13.45 11.47
N ALA A 102 -4.36 14.33 10.48
CA ALA A 102 -4.83 14.25 9.10
C ALA A 102 -6.31 13.90 8.96
N VAL A 103 -7.15 14.93 8.87
CA VAL A 103 -8.56 14.81 8.53
C VAL A 103 -8.82 15.38 7.15
N ARG A 104 -9.98 15.09 6.57
CA ARG A 104 -10.38 15.75 5.31
C ARG A 104 -10.50 17.24 5.55
N ASP A 105 -10.31 18.01 4.49
CA ASP A 105 -10.48 19.46 4.57
C ASP A 105 -11.87 19.79 5.14
N ILE A 106 -12.95 19.18 4.62
CA ILE A 106 -14.33 19.38 5.10
C ILE A 106 -14.57 19.05 6.59
N ASP A 107 -13.73 18.21 7.19
CA ASP A 107 -13.90 17.80 8.58
C ASP A 107 -13.31 18.84 9.55
N GLY A 108 -12.18 19.46 9.20
CA GLY A 108 -11.47 20.39 10.07
C GLY A 108 -10.94 21.61 9.31
N GLN A 109 -11.83 22.54 8.95
CA GLN A 109 -11.44 23.75 8.23
C GLN A 109 -11.08 24.82 9.23
N SER A 110 -9.85 25.32 9.24
CA SER A 110 -9.52 26.56 9.94
C SER A 110 -8.15 27.03 9.64
N TYR A 111 -8.02 28.35 9.67
CA TYR A 111 -6.72 28.97 9.65
C TYR A 111 -6.60 30.05 10.74
N SER A 112 -7.64 30.21 11.59
CA SER A 112 -7.74 31.34 12.54
C SER A 112 -7.89 30.97 14.03
N ASN A 113 -8.48 29.84 14.41
CA ASN A 113 -8.73 29.49 15.83
C ASN A 113 -8.79 27.98 16.02
N PRO A 114 -8.40 27.35 17.15
CA PRO A 114 -8.18 25.91 17.28
C PRO A 114 -9.23 24.86 16.84
N PRO A 115 -9.00 23.59 16.33
CA PRO A 115 -10.16 22.77 16.08
C PRO A 115 -10.44 22.16 17.43
N GLN A 116 -11.41 21.28 17.45
CA GLN A 116 -11.34 20.25 18.46
C GLN A 116 -10.09 19.38 18.23
N ARG A 117 -9.50 18.86 19.30
CA ARG A 117 -8.39 17.90 19.18
C ARG A 117 -8.87 16.62 18.49
N SER A 118 -10.15 16.27 18.68
CA SER A 118 -10.82 15.20 17.97
C SER A 118 -12.32 15.44 17.85
N ASP A 119 -12.96 14.81 16.85
CA ASP A 119 -14.41 14.75 16.66
C ASP A 119 -14.77 13.42 15.98
N THR A 120 -15.76 12.71 16.52
CA THR A 120 -16.21 11.40 16.02
C THR A 120 -16.80 11.43 14.60
N SER A 121 -17.16 12.61 14.09
CA SER A 121 -17.64 12.81 12.72
C SER A 121 -16.51 12.96 11.69
N TRP A 122 -15.27 13.15 12.14
CA TRP A 122 -14.13 13.36 11.27
C TRP A 122 -13.58 12.05 10.72
N HIS A 123 -13.01 12.13 9.53
CA HIS A 123 -12.40 10.99 8.86
C HIS A 123 -10.89 11.16 8.95
N TYR A 124 -10.29 10.41 9.86
CA TYR A 124 -8.86 10.43 10.12
C TYR A 124 -8.11 9.55 9.13
N TYR A 125 -6.87 9.94 8.83
CA TYR A 125 -5.94 9.21 7.99
C TYR A 125 -4.64 8.96 8.73
N TYR A 126 -4.11 7.76 8.57
CA TYR A 126 -2.95 7.28 9.29
C TYR A 126 -1.86 6.84 8.29
N PRO A 127 -0.63 7.40 8.37
CA PRO A 127 0.50 6.90 7.61
C PRO A 127 1.10 5.66 8.29
N ARG A 128 1.18 4.55 7.56
CA ARG A 128 1.83 3.33 8.07
C ARG A 128 3.33 3.49 8.25
N GLU A 129 3.96 4.25 7.35
CA GLU A 129 5.40 4.53 7.41
C GLU A 129 5.69 5.99 7.02
N ILE A 130 6.73 6.57 7.61
CA ILE A 130 7.21 7.92 7.27
C ILE A 130 8.73 7.84 7.15
N TYR A 131 9.30 8.24 6.02
CA TYR A 131 10.76 8.20 5.81
C TYR A 131 11.37 9.58 5.83
N TRP A 132 12.50 9.73 6.55
CA TRP A 132 13.38 10.89 6.45
C TRP A 132 14.57 10.54 5.57
N LEU A 133 14.78 11.35 4.54
CA LEU A 133 15.70 11.09 3.44
C LEU A 133 16.63 12.27 3.23
N ASN A 134 17.79 12.00 2.65
CA ASN A 134 18.79 13.01 2.31
C ASN A 134 19.43 12.65 0.97
N THR A 135 19.51 13.59 0.02
CA THR A 135 20.26 13.36 -1.23
C THR A 135 21.76 13.28 -1.02
N TYR A 136 22.23 13.74 0.14
CA TYR A 136 23.60 14.11 0.45
C TYR A 136 24.11 15.27 -0.40
N SER A 137 25.25 15.84 0.00
CA SER A 137 25.87 16.97 -0.71
C SER A 137 26.37 16.60 -2.11
N ASP A 138 26.72 15.33 -2.32
CA ASP A 138 27.18 14.76 -3.58
C ASP A 138 26.05 14.19 -4.45
N LEU A 139 24.79 14.30 -4.00
CA LEU A 139 23.60 13.77 -4.67
C LEU A 139 23.59 12.24 -4.85
N SER A 140 24.43 11.50 -4.11
CA SER A 140 24.56 10.05 -4.25
C SER A 140 23.26 9.28 -4.00
N ASN A 141 22.32 9.87 -3.25
CA ASN A 141 21.02 9.26 -2.94
C ASN A 141 19.84 9.87 -3.73
N ILE A 142 20.10 10.75 -4.70
CA ILE A 142 19.03 11.47 -5.43
C ILE A 142 18.06 10.53 -6.16
N ASN A 143 18.57 9.44 -6.72
CA ASN A 143 17.74 8.47 -7.45
C ASN A 143 16.76 7.74 -6.53
N THR A 144 17.14 7.48 -5.27
CA THR A 144 16.23 6.93 -4.26
C THR A 144 15.07 7.87 -4.01
N LEU A 145 15.32 9.18 -3.84
CA LEU A 145 14.25 10.15 -3.64
C LEU A 145 13.33 10.24 -4.86
N LYS A 146 13.90 10.27 -6.07
CA LYS A 146 13.13 10.25 -7.33
C LYS A 146 12.22 9.02 -7.44
N GLN A 147 12.76 7.84 -7.12
CA GLN A 147 11.99 6.60 -7.13
C GLN A 147 10.85 6.66 -6.10
N LEU A 148 11.11 7.12 -4.88
CA LEU A 148 10.07 7.27 -3.86
C LEU A 148 9.01 8.30 -4.24
N ILE A 149 9.36 9.35 -5.00
CA ILE A 149 8.38 10.28 -5.57
C ILE A 149 7.48 9.59 -6.60
N MET A 150 8.03 8.71 -7.44
CA MET A 150 7.25 7.94 -8.40
C MET A 150 6.35 6.90 -7.72
N ASP A 151 6.84 6.26 -6.65
CA ASP A 151 6.15 5.16 -5.98
C ASP A 151 5.07 5.66 -5.00
N TYR A 152 5.37 6.76 -4.29
CA TYR A 152 4.58 7.21 -3.13
C TYR A 152 4.08 8.65 -3.26
N GLY A 153 4.43 9.35 -4.34
CA GLY A 153 3.89 10.67 -4.66
C GLY A 153 4.71 11.82 -4.09
N VAL A 154 4.03 12.77 -3.46
CA VAL A 154 4.62 14.07 -3.09
C VAL A 154 5.56 13.93 -1.89
N MET A 155 6.69 14.64 -1.93
CA MET A 155 7.71 14.60 -0.89
C MET A 155 7.87 15.98 -0.24
N GLY A 156 7.76 16.06 1.09
CA GLY A 156 7.99 17.30 1.84
C GLY A 156 9.47 17.64 1.97
N THR A 157 9.83 18.92 1.89
CA THR A 157 11.19 19.42 2.14
C THR A 157 11.15 20.89 2.60
N CYS A 158 12.29 21.57 2.63
CA CYS A 158 12.41 22.98 2.98
C CYS A 158 13.38 23.74 2.07
N MET A 159 13.31 25.07 2.16
CA MET A 159 14.24 26.01 1.54
C MET A 159 14.46 27.24 2.44
N CYS A 160 15.53 27.98 2.18
CA CYS A 160 15.64 29.36 2.67
C CYS A 160 15.06 30.30 1.59
N TYR A 161 13.86 30.82 1.82
CA TYR A 161 13.29 31.86 0.99
C TYR A 161 13.93 33.22 1.33
N ASP A 162 14.68 33.73 0.36
CA ASP A 162 15.15 35.11 0.29
C ASP A 162 15.08 35.54 -1.18
N GLY A 163 14.68 36.79 -1.44
CA GLY A 163 14.53 37.31 -2.81
C GLY A 163 15.83 37.24 -3.63
N SER A 164 16.99 37.22 -2.98
CA SER A 164 18.30 37.06 -3.63
C SER A 164 18.58 35.65 -4.15
N PHE A 165 17.89 34.62 -3.65
CA PHE A 165 18.09 33.23 -4.06
C PHE A 165 17.14 32.78 -5.17
N ILE A 166 16.19 33.61 -5.59
CA ILE A 166 15.19 33.26 -6.61
C ILE A 166 15.24 34.18 -7.82
N GLN A 167 15.35 33.60 -9.02
CA GLN A 167 15.32 34.30 -10.30
C GLN A 167 14.44 33.52 -11.27
N ASN A 168 13.48 34.19 -11.92
CA ASN A 168 12.56 33.57 -12.87
C ASN A 168 11.86 32.30 -12.31
N TYR A 169 11.48 32.33 -11.04
CA TYR A 169 10.89 31.19 -10.31
C TYR A 169 11.77 29.94 -10.29
N ILE A 170 13.09 30.13 -10.33
CA ILE A 170 14.10 29.11 -10.06
C ILE A 170 14.86 29.56 -8.82
N HIS A 171 14.87 28.73 -7.80
CA HIS A 171 15.51 28.99 -6.52
C HIS A 171 16.81 28.18 -6.40
N TYR A 172 17.84 28.84 -5.88
CA TYR A 172 19.12 28.25 -5.55
C TYR A 172 19.81 29.05 -4.45
N GLN A 173 19.92 28.46 -3.27
CA GLN A 173 20.80 28.92 -2.20
C GLN A 173 22.15 28.18 -2.30
N PRO A 174 23.27 28.89 -2.46
CA PRO A 174 24.58 28.24 -2.53
C PRO A 174 24.97 27.62 -1.18
N PRO A 175 25.70 26.49 -1.16
CA PRO A 175 26.15 25.84 0.09
C PRO A 175 27.01 26.74 1.00
N THR A 176 27.62 27.79 0.45
CA THR A 176 28.42 28.78 1.21
C THR A 176 27.58 29.78 2.01
N SER A 177 26.26 29.83 1.79
CA SER A 177 25.36 30.71 2.53
C SER A 177 25.26 30.29 4.01
N THR A 178 25.27 31.26 4.91
CA THR A 178 25.07 31.04 6.35
C THR A 178 23.60 31.04 6.76
N LEU A 179 22.66 31.29 5.84
CA LEU A 179 21.24 31.35 6.17
C LEU A 179 20.62 29.96 6.31
N ASP A 180 19.75 29.83 7.29
CA ASP A 180 19.00 28.62 7.63
C ASP A 180 17.66 28.56 6.88
N PRO A 181 17.05 27.38 6.74
CA PRO A 181 15.79 27.27 5.99
C PRO A 181 14.68 27.97 6.77
N ASN A 182 13.79 28.65 6.04
CA ASN A 182 12.68 29.41 6.61
C ASN A 182 11.34 29.16 5.92
N HIS A 183 11.28 28.21 4.98
CA HIS A 183 10.06 27.88 4.29
C HIS A 183 9.98 26.38 3.94
N ALA A 184 8.86 25.73 4.25
CA ALA A 184 8.60 24.35 3.88
C ALA A 184 7.80 24.27 2.57
N VAL A 185 8.16 23.31 1.72
CA VAL A 185 7.61 23.15 0.37
C VAL A 185 7.57 21.67 -0.01
N SER A 186 6.91 21.32 -1.11
CA SER A 186 6.76 19.92 -1.52
C SER A 186 7.30 19.65 -2.91
N ILE A 187 8.20 18.67 -3.05
CA ILE A 187 8.69 18.18 -4.33
C ILE A 187 7.60 17.32 -4.98
N VAL A 188 7.29 17.62 -6.24
CA VAL A 188 6.24 16.93 -7.02
C VAL A 188 6.77 16.37 -8.35
N GLY A 189 8.07 16.44 -8.58
CA GLY A 189 8.69 16.02 -9.83
C GLY A 189 10.08 16.62 -9.99
N TRP A 190 10.68 16.43 -11.16
CA TRP A 190 12.03 16.88 -11.45
C TRP A 190 12.31 17.04 -12.95
N ASP A 191 13.41 17.69 -13.27
CA ASP A 191 13.99 17.79 -14.61
C ASP A 191 15.52 17.90 -14.51
N ASP A 192 16.21 16.86 -14.95
CA ASP A 192 17.66 16.71 -14.91
C ASP A 192 18.40 17.69 -15.83
N ASN A 193 17.71 18.20 -16.85
CA ASN A 193 18.27 19.14 -17.80
C ASN A 193 17.91 20.60 -17.45
N LYS A 194 17.20 20.83 -16.34
CA LYS A 194 16.76 22.16 -15.96
C LYS A 194 17.95 23.04 -15.62
N VAL A 195 18.22 24.05 -16.45
CA VAL A 195 19.26 25.05 -16.18
C VAL A 195 18.83 25.91 -15.00
N THR A 196 19.72 26.06 -14.02
CA THR A 196 19.52 26.86 -12.79
C THR A 196 20.68 27.83 -12.59
N GLN A 197 20.66 28.59 -11.48
CA GLN A 197 21.82 29.42 -11.09
C GLN A 197 23.01 28.59 -10.58
N ALA A 198 22.81 27.30 -10.32
CA ALA A 198 23.84 26.42 -9.79
C ALA A 198 24.88 26.00 -10.86
N PRO A 199 26.03 25.43 -10.46
CA PRO A 199 27.09 25.04 -11.40
C PRO A 199 26.70 24.00 -12.46
N LEU A 200 25.69 23.18 -12.19
CA LEU A 200 25.23 22.10 -13.06
C LEU A 200 23.70 22.12 -13.19
N PRO A 201 23.15 21.63 -14.31
CA PRO A 201 21.70 21.52 -14.50
C PRO A 201 21.09 20.47 -13.58
N GLY A 202 19.78 20.57 -13.39
CA GLY A 202 19.00 19.66 -12.56
C GLY A 202 18.23 20.41 -11.48
N ALA A 203 16.92 20.20 -11.44
CA ALA A 203 16.06 20.84 -10.46
C ALA A 203 14.84 19.99 -10.10
N TRP A 204 14.42 20.13 -8.84
CA TRP A 204 13.14 19.68 -8.36
C TRP A 204 12.03 20.63 -8.81
N ARG A 205 10.91 20.07 -9.25
CA ARG A 205 9.64 20.80 -9.42
C ARG A 205 8.92 20.82 -8.09
N VAL A 206 8.55 22.00 -7.63
CA VAL A 206 8.12 22.20 -6.24
C VAL A 206 6.78 22.91 -6.18
N LYS A 207 5.86 22.36 -5.39
CA LYS A 207 4.58 22.94 -4.99
C LYS A 207 4.80 23.84 -3.78
N ASN A 208 4.32 25.08 -3.87
CA ASN A 208 4.37 26.06 -2.79
C ASN A 208 3.03 26.13 -2.04
N SER A 209 2.95 26.99 -1.01
CA SER A 209 1.77 27.25 -0.17
C SER A 209 1.34 28.73 -0.18
N TRP A 210 1.67 29.49 -1.24
CA TRP A 210 1.31 30.91 -1.39
C TRP A 210 0.19 31.14 -2.41
N GLY A 211 -0.65 30.13 -2.64
CA GLY A 211 -1.74 30.18 -3.60
C GLY A 211 -1.30 30.03 -5.06
N ALA A 212 -2.28 29.74 -5.93
CA ALA A 212 -2.05 29.50 -7.35
C ALA A 212 -1.67 30.76 -8.15
N GLY A 213 -1.88 31.96 -7.61
CA GLY A 213 -1.54 33.22 -8.30
C GLY A 213 -0.04 33.56 -8.31
N TRP A 214 0.77 32.88 -7.49
CA TRP A 214 2.21 33.12 -7.39
C TRP A 214 3.00 32.13 -8.26
N GLY A 215 4.13 32.56 -8.84
CA GLY A 215 5.03 31.65 -9.56
C GLY A 215 4.41 31.03 -10.82
N LEU A 216 4.72 29.76 -11.05
CA LEU A 216 4.22 28.95 -12.16
C LEU A 216 2.90 28.27 -11.75
N SER A 217 1.87 29.07 -11.47
CA SER A 217 0.57 28.59 -10.94
C SER A 217 0.67 27.95 -9.54
N GLY A 218 1.43 28.56 -8.64
CA GLY A 218 1.74 28.08 -7.30
C GLY A 218 2.92 27.11 -7.24
N TYR A 219 3.61 26.89 -8.37
CA TYR A 219 4.79 26.04 -8.49
C TYR A 219 6.04 26.83 -8.85
N PHE A 220 7.21 26.27 -8.58
CA PHE A 220 8.50 26.82 -8.97
C PHE A 220 9.54 25.70 -9.05
N TRP A 221 10.80 26.04 -9.33
CA TRP A 221 11.90 25.08 -9.37
C TRP A 221 12.91 25.35 -8.26
N ILE A 222 13.46 24.31 -7.66
CA ILE A 222 14.62 24.40 -6.77
C ILE A 222 15.76 23.55 -7.33
N SER A 223 16.95 24.11 -7.50
CA SER A 223 18.12 23.37 -7.96
C SER A 223 18.43 22.15 -7.08
N TYR A 224 18.89 21.03 -7.65
CA TYR A 224 19.40 19.90 -6.85
C TYR A 224 20.58 20.30 -5.96
N TYR A 225 21.31 21.34 -6.36
CA TYR A 225 22.49 21.82 -5.66
C TYR A 225 22.16 22.81 -4.54
N ASP A 226 20.88 23.14 -4.33
CA ASP A 226 20.42 23.97 -3.22
C ASP A 226 20.95 23.46 -1.87
N LYS A 227 21.17 24.39 -0.92
CA LYS A 227 21.71 24.07 0.40
C LYS A 227 20.79 23.15 1.21
N HIS A 228 19.47 23.35 1.15
CA HIS A 228 18.52 22.71 2.07
C HIS A 228 17.57 21.73 1.39
N CYS A 229 17.11 22.03 0.18
CA CYS A 229 16.10 21.23 -0.51
C CYS A 229 16.60 19.81 -0.78
N GLY A 230 15.90 18.82 -0.21
CA GLY A 230 16.26 17.40 -0.24
C GLY A 230 17.45 17.00 0.64
N LYS A 231 18.02 17.92 1.44
CA LYS A 231 19.26 17.72 2.20
C LYS A 231 19.16 17.97 3.69
N ASN A 232 18.11 18.63 4.16
CA ASN A 232 17.98 18.96 5.58
C ASN A 232 17.44 17.76 6.38
N ILE A 233 18.22 17.24 7.34
CA ILE A 233 17.84 16.01 8.05
C ILE A 233 16.62 16.19 8.97
N GLU A 234 16.35 17.41 9.44
CA GLU A 234 15.22 17.70 10.34
C GLU A 234 13.97 18.13 9.56
N MET A 235 14.17 18.92 8.50
CA MET A 235 13.13 19.53 7.67
C MET A 235 12.96 18.83 6.30
N GLY A 236 13.40 17.60 6.20
CA GLY A 236 13.22 16.74 5.03
C GLY A 236 14.30 16.85 3.95
N ALA A 237 14.37 15.89 3.04
CA ALA A 237 13.19 15.24 2.45
C ALA A 237 12.41 14.28 3.37
N VAL A 238 11.08 14.35 3.34
CA VAL A 238 10.18 13.44 4.04
C VAL A 238 9.11 12.89 3.10
N THR A 239 8.80 11.61 3.20
CA THR A 239 7.69 10.98 2.46
C THR A 239 6.81 10.15 3.38
N PHE A 240 5.51 10.14 3.12
CA PHE A 240 4.51 9.39 3.87
C PHE A 240 4.06 8.22 3.00
N LYS A 241 4.06 7.01 3.56
CA LYS A 241 3.80 5.78 2.83
C LYS A 241 2.63 5.03 3.44
N ASP A 242 1.88 4.40 2.55
CA ASP A 242 0.65 3.67 2.83
C ASP A 242 -0.27 4.44 3.75
N VAL A 243 -0.58 5.68 3.37
CA VAL A 243 -1.61 6.45 4.06
C VAL A 243 -2.96 5.78 3.82
N GLU A 244 -3.66 5.48 4.90
CA GLU A 244 -4.96 4.80 4.88
C GLU A 244 -5.95 5.48 5.82
N PRO A 245 -7.28 5.30 5.64
CA PRO A 245 -8.24 5.67 6.66
C PRO A 245 -7.87 5.02 8.00
N GLN A 246 -7.90 5.82 9.07
CA GLN A 246 -7.59 5.35 10.41
C GLN A 246 -8.51 4.18 10.79
N ARG A 247 -7.91 3.07 11.19
CA ARG A 247 -8.64 1.84 11.60
C ARG A 247 -8.50 1.51 13.08
N TYR A 248 -7.60 2.20 13.78
CA TYR A 248 -7.37 1.97 15.20
C TYR A 248 -8.34 2.79 16.04
N ASP A 249 -9.07 2.11 16.92
CA ASP A 249 -10.00 2.74 17.85
C ASP A 249 -9.24 3.43 19.00
N ASN A 250 -8.07 2.89 19.36
CA ASN A 250 -7.24 3.44 20.41
C ASN A 250 -5.74 3.23 20.11
N ILE A 251 -4.90 4.16 20.58
CA ILE A 251 -3.44 4.11 20.44
C ILE A 251 -2.82 4.44 21.80
N TYR A 252 -2.14 3.46 22.37
CA TYR A 252 -1.35 3.59 23.58
C TYR A 252 0.02 4.21 23.27
N TYR A 253 0.34 5.29 23.96
CA TYR A 253 1.62 5.99 23.81
C TYR A 253 1.97 6.79 25.06
N HIS A 254 3.26 7.01 25.27
CA HIS A 254 3.80 7.89 26.34
C HIS A 254 4.59 9.08 25.78
N ASP A 255 4.92 9.05 24.49
CA ASP A 255 5.69 10.04 23.75
C ASP A 255 4.75 11.06 23.06
N TYR A 256 4.37 12.10 23.78
CA TYR A 256 3.47 13.14 23.27
C TYR A 256 4.07 13.90 22.08
N HIS A 257 5.36 14.22 22.11
CA HIS A 257 5.99 15.01 21.04
C HIS A 257 6.76 14.14 20.03
N GLY A 258 6.58 12.83 20.11
CA GLY A 258 7.24 11.84 19.27
C GLY A 258 8.76 11.93 19.35
N TRP A 259 9.43 11.65 18.25
CA TRP A 259 10.90 11.62 18.20
C TRP A 259 11.52 13.02 18.40
N ARG A 260 12.04 13.29 19.61
CA ARG A 260 12.77 14.53 19.95
C ARG A 260 14.27 14.32 20.17
N ALA A 261 14.66 13.13 20.64
CA ALA A 261 16.05 12.76 20.85
C ALA A 261 16.25 11.26 20.59
N THR A 262 17.51 10.83 20.54
CA THR A 262 17.87 9.43 20.31
C THR A 262 18.87 8.96 21.35
N LYS A 263 18.55 7.88 22.04
CA LYS A 263 19.44 7.21 22.98
C LYS A 263 20.33 6.22 22.23
N THR A 264 21.44 6.73 21.69
CA THR A 264 22.31 5.99 20.74
C THR A 264 23.07 4.81 21.34
N ASP A 265 23.21 4.76 22.66
CA ASP A 265 23.89 3.72 23.43
C ASP A 265 22.97 2.58 23.87
N CYS A 266 21.72 2.54 23.39
CA CYS A 266 20.72 1.57 23.78
C CYS A 266 19.95 1.02 22.57
N ASN A 267 20.01 -0.29 22.37
CA ASN A 267 19.30 -0.97 21.28
C ASN A 267 17.97 -1.55 21.72
N GLU A 268 17.74 -1.73 23.01
CA GLU A 268 16.59 -2.45 23.57
C GLU A 268 15.79 -1.55 24.51
N GLY A 269 14.50 -1.42 24.24
CA GLY A 269 13.59 -0.66 25.08
C GLY A 269 12.20 -1.26 25.09
N PHE A 270 11.40 -0.94 26.10
CA PHE A 270 9.98 -1.28 26.12
C PHE A 270 9.15 -0.20 26.79
N ASN A 271 7.88 -0.11 26.39
CA ASN A 271 6.86 0.67 27.10
C ASN A 271 5.90 -0.26 27.82
N ALA A 272 5.48 0.12 29.01
CA ALA A 272 4.46 -0.56 29.81
C ALA A 272 3.14 0.21 29.69
N PHE A 273 2.06 -0.51 29.45
CA PHE A 273 0.73 0.06 29.29
C PHE A 273 -0.27 -0.70 30.16
N ILE A 274 -1.43 -0.09 30.39
CA ILE A 274 -2.59 -0.71 31.03
C ILE A 274 -3.75 -0.57 30.05
N ALA A 275 -4.38 -1.68 29.67
CA ALA A 275 -5.54 -1.65 28.80
C ALA A 275 -6.71 -0.93 29.49
N GLY A 276 -7.35 0.01 28.80
CA GLY A 276 -8.48 0.79 29.30
C GLY A 276 -9.85 0.21 28.96
N SER A 277 -9.89 -0.88 28.20
CA SER A 277 -11.08 -1.64 27.82
C SER A 277 -10.67 -3.02 27.28
N ASN A 278 -11.63 -3.93 27.13
CA ASN A 278 -11.41 -5.14 26.34
C ASN A 278 -11.24 -4.76 24.87
N GLU A 279 -10.07 -5.07 24.30
CA GLU A 279 -9.73 -4.68 22.93
C GLU A 279 -8.65 -5.60 22.37
N TYR A 280 -8.45 -5.57 21.06
CA TYR A 280 -7.39 -6.33 20.42
C TYR A 280 -6.22 -5.44 20.04
N LEU A 281 -5.03 -5.80 20.50
CA LEU A 281 -3.78 -5.27 19.98
C LEU A 281 -3.53 -5.83 18.58
N THR A 282 -3.56 -4.94 17.59
CA THR A 282 -3.50 -5.29 16.16
C THR A 282 -2.24 -4.78 15.47
N ALA A 283 -1.56 -3.78 16.06
CA ALA A 283 -0.29 -3.31 15.54
C ALA A 283 0.58 -2.67 16.64
N VAL A 284 1.87 -2.57 16.35
CA VAL A 284 2.85 -1.80 17.11
C VAL A 284 3.50 -0.80 16.18
N SER A 285 3.67 0.45 16.62
CA SER A 285 4.45 1.43 15.86
C SER A 285 5.63 1.97 16.65
N PHE A 286 6.66 2.37 15.92
CA PHE A 286 7.88 2.90 16.51
C PHE A 286 8.64 3.82 15.55
N PHE A 287 9.51 4.67 16.10
CA PHE A 287 10.50 5.42 15.34
C PHE A 287 11.85 4.69 15.32
N ALA A 288 12.63 4.90 14.27
CA ALA A 288 14.01 4.44 14.12
C ALA A 288 14.90 5.56 13.59
N ALA A 289 16.08 5.72 14.18
CA ALA A 289 17.00 6.83 13.94
C ALA A 289 18.17 6.50 12.99
N ALA A 290 18.14 5.35 12.32
CA ALA A 290 19.19 4.94 11.40
C ALA A 290 18.63 4.24 10.17
N ASP A 291 19.40 4.28 9.09
CA ASP A 291 19.14 3.53 7.87
C ASP A 291 19.65 2.08 7.99
N SER A 292 19.00 1.18 7.27
CA SER A 292 19.37 -0.23 7.09
C SER A 292 19.55 -0.97 8.41
N PHE A 293 18.45 -1.18 9.11
CA PHE A 293 18.41 -1.83 10.42
C PHE A 293 17.48 -3.03 10.44
N ASP A 294 17.83 -3.99 11.28
CA ASP A 294 16.94 -5.07 11.68
C ASP A 294 16.19 -4.62 12.93
N TYR A 295 14.92 -4.99 13.04
CA TYR A 295 14.12 -4.77 14.22
C TYR A 295 13.58 -6.09 14.75
N THR A 296 13.28 -6.11 16.05
CA THR A 296 12.44 -7.14 16.67
C THR A 296 11.44 -6.45 17.59
N VAL A 297 10.16 -6.62 17.30
CA VAL A 297 9.04 -6.18 18.14
C VAL A 297 8.51 -7.38 18.89
N LYS A 298 8.21 -7.20 20.17
CA LYS A 298 7.58 -8.23 21.00
C LYS A 298 6.53 -7.63 21.92
N VAL A 299 5.58 -8.46 22.34
CA VAL A 299 4.59 -8.12 23.37
C VAL A 299 4.66 -9.14 24.49
N TYR A 300 4.69 -8.66 25.73
CA TYR A 300 4.73 -9.48 26.94
C TYR A 300 3.55 -9.13 27.85
N ASP A 301 3.09 -10.11 28.61
CA ASP A 301 1.99 -9.98 29.58
C ASP A 301 2.49 -9.60 30.98
N THR A 302 3.77 -9.81 31.30
CA THR A 302 4.24 -9.60 32.68
C THR A 302 5.63 -8.98 32.74
N PHE A 303 5.82 -7.99 33.61
CA PHE A 303 7.12 -7.48 34.03
C PHE A 303 7.26 -7.56 35.55
N THR A 304 8.04 -8.54 36.02
CA THR A 304 8.25 -8.75 37.45
C THR A 304 9.67 -9.22 37.73
N GLY A 305 10.22 -8.81 38.88
CA GLY A 305 11.61 -9.13 39.24
C GLY A 305 12.65 -8.58 38.24
N GLY A 306 12.32 -7.52 37.51
CA GLY A 306 13.18 -6.95 36.46
C GLY A 306 13.25 -7.79 35.18
N GLN A 307 12.28 -8.67 34.93
CA GLN A 307 12.24 -9.52 33.74
C GLN A 307 10.89 -9.45 33.05
N LEU A 308 10.92 -9.31 31.71
CA LEU A 308 9.76 -9.51 30.84
C LEU A 308 9.49 -11.01 30.71
N GLN A 309 8.24 -11.41 30.91
CA GLN A 309 7.79 -12.81 30.94
C GLN A 309 6.47 -12.94 30.18
N ASN A 310 6.09 -14.18 29.85
CA ASN A 310 4.84 -14.50 29.14
C ASN A 310 4.74 -13.74 27.80
N GLU A 311 5.64 -14.09 26.86
CA GLU A 311 5.64 -13.53 25.50
C GLU A 311 4.34 -13.89 24.76
N LEU A 312 3.58 -12.87 24.35
CA LEU A 312 2.33 -12.99 23.60
C LEU A 312 2.57 -12.91 22.08
N PHE A 313 3.58 -12.14 21.67
CA PHE A 313 3.91 -11.91 20.26
C PHE A 313 5.39 -11.61 20.06
N SER A 314 5.93 -12.00 18.90
CA SER A 314 7.28 -11.65 18.46
C SER A 314 7.37 -11.63 16.94
N GLN A 315 7.88 -10.54 16.38
CA GLN A 315 8.14 -10.39 14.96
C GLN A 315 9.44 -9.62 14.74
N SER A 316 10.26 -10.13 13.83
CA SER A 316 11.46 -9.46 13.36
C SER A 316 11.32 -9.07 11.89
N GLY A 317 12.09 -8.07 11.48
CA GLY A 317 12.16 -7.66 10.08
C GLY A 317 13.31 -6.72 9.83
N TYR A 318 13.37 -6.23 8.59
CA TYR A 318 14.38 -5.29 8.13
C TYR A 318 13.70 -4.03 7.58
N LYS A 319 14.26 -2.86 7.87
CA LYS A 319 13.83 -1.58 7.29
C LYS A 319 15.04 -0.81 6.77
N GLN A 320 14.85 -0.19 5.61
CA GLN A 320 15.92 0.45 4.87
C GLN A 320 16.20 1.88 5.35
N PHE A 321 15.18 2.62 5.77
CA PHE A 321 15.29 4.07 5.98
C PHE A 321 15.09 4.48 7.44
N THR A 322 15.64 5.62 7.80
CA THR A 322 15.33 6.33 9.03
C THR A 322 13.87 6.78 9.00
N GLY A 323 13.11 6.59 10.08
CA GLY A 323 11.72 7.02 10.09
C GLY A 323 10.78 6.36 11.07
N PHE A 324 9.49 6.43 10.76
CA PHE A 324 8.39 5.85 11.53
C PHE A 324 7.84 4.61 10.84
N TYR A 325 7.48 3.60 11.62
CA TYR A 325 7.03 2.31 11.12
C TYR A 325 5.88 1.76 11.95
N THR A 326 4.87 1.20 11.28
CA THR A 326 3.80 0.42 11.89
C THR A 326 3.89 -1.04 11.44
N ILE A 327 3.94 -1.95 12.41
CA ILE A 327 4.04 -3.40 12.21
C ILE A 327 2.72 -4.03 12.63
N ASP A 328 2.08 -4.73 11.71
CA ASP A 328 0.85 -5.46 12.02
C ASP A 328 1.16 -6.73 12.82
N ILE A 329 0.26 -7.03 13.75
CA ILE A 329 0.23 -8.29 14.49
C ILE A 329 -0.74 -9.19 13.75
N ALA A 330 -0.20 -10.22 13.09
CA ALA A 330 -1.01 -11.12 12.26
C ALA A 330 -2.18 -11.76 13.03
N ASN A 331 -1.93 -12.20 14.26
CA ASN A 331 -2.96 -12.72 15.16
C ASN A 331 -3.19 -11.72 16.31
N PRO A 332 -4.25 -10.90 16.27
CA PRO A 332 -4.47 -9.87 17.27
C PRO A 332 -4.54 -10.43 18.70
N ILE A 333 -3.95 -9.71 19.65
CA ILE A 333 -3.87 -10.14 21.05
C ILE A 333 -5.00 -9.50 21.83
N LEU A 334 -5.85 -10.30 22.47
CA LEU A 334 -6.86 -9.77 23.39
C LEU A 334 -6.17 -9.15 24.61
N LEU A 335 -6.42 -7.87 24.82
CA LEU A 335 -6.08 -7.14 26.03
C LEU A 335 -7.36 -6.99 26.86
N GLU A 336 -7.34 -7.48 28.09
CA GLU A 336 -8.49 -7.34 29.00
C GLU A 336 -8.39 -6.02 29.78
N ASP A 337 -9.53 -5.39 30.01
CA ASP A 337 -9.64 -4.12 30.74
C ASP A 337 -8.90 -4.18 32.10
N GLY A 338 -8.02 -3.22 32.32
CA GLY A 338 -7.23 -3.07 33.55
C GLY A 338 -5.97 -3.93 33.63
N ASN A 339 -5.72 -4.84 32.67
CA ASN A 339 -4.49 -5.64 32.65
C ASN A 339 -3.33 -4.83 32.06
N ASP A 340 -2.13 -5.09 32.59
CA ASP A 340 -0.88 -4.56 32.08
C ASP A 340 -0.39 -5.35 30.86
N PHE A 341 0.30 -4.66 29.95
CA PHE A 341 1.01 -5.29 28.84
C PHE A 341 2.23 -4.46 28.46
N TYR A 342 3.22 -5.12 27.86
CA TYR A 342 4.55 -4.55 27.65
C TYR A 342 4.98 -4.70 26.20
N VAL A 343 5.25 -3.59 25.53
CA VAL A 343 5.65 -3.56 24.12
C VAL A 343 7.16 -3.33 24.03
N TYR A 344 7.89 -4.36 23.65
CA TYR A 344 9.35 -4.37 23.54
C TYR A 344 9.79 -4.13 22.10
N LEU A 345 10.89 -3.39 21.95
CA LEU A 345 11.57 -3.11 20.70
C LEU A 345 13.08 -3.30 20.82
N ASN A 346 13.64 -4.08 19.91
CA ASN A 346 15.07 -4.11 19.62
C ASN A 346 15.34 -3.50 18.24
N LEU A 347 16.32 -2.61 18.16
CA LEU A 347 16.85 -2.07 16.90
C LEU A 347 18.33 -2.44 16.79
N SER A 348 18.75 -3.06 15.69
CA SER A 348 20.14 -3.51 15.53
C SER A 348 21.16 -2.37 15.41
N ARG A 349 20.68 -1.13 15.19
CA ARG A 349 21.47 0.10 15.12
C ARG A 349 20.60 1.35 15.29
N GLY A 350 21.26 2.50 15.47
CA GLY A 350 20.62 3.81 15.58
C GLY A 350 20.21 4.17 17.01
N GLY A 351 20.11 3.18 17.88
CA GLY A 351 19.62 3.35 19.24
C GLY A 351 18.11 3.62 19.30
N GLN A 352 17.60 3.94 20.49
CA GLN A 352 16.17 4.11 20.73
C GLN A 352 15.73 5.58 20.63
N PRO A 353 14.85 5.95 19.69
CA PRO A 353 14.19 7.26 19.69
C PRO A 353 13.29 7.47 20.90
N PHE A 354 13.31 8.68 21.45
CA PHE A 354 12.51 9.04 22.62
C PHE A 354 12.01 10.49 22.56
N ASP A 355 10.86 10.73 23.21
CA ASP A 355 10.34 12.05 23.51
C ASP A 355 11.04 12.60 24.75
N ARG A 356 11.26 13.90 24.77
CA ARG A 356 11.63 14.67 25.96
C ARG A 356 11.31 16.13 25.78
N THR A 357 11.36 16.87 26.89
CA THR A 357 11.38 18.34 26.81
C THR A 357 12.51 18.76 25.89
N SER A 358 12.18 19.61 24.93
CA SER A 358 13.10 20.00 23.86
C SER A 358 12.76 21.38 23.32
N GLU A 359 13.78 22.03 22.76
CA GLU A 359 13.58 23.18 21.91
C GLU A 359 13.17 22.68 20.52
N VAL A 360 12.03 23.15 20.03
CA VAL A 360 11.65 23.01 18.63
C VAL A 360 12.02 24.31 17.94
N PRO A 361 13.02 24.30 17.04
CA PRO A 361 13.41 25.51 16.34
C PRO A 361 12.25 25.95 15.46
N VAL A 362 11.79 27.18 15.68
CA VAL A 362 10.90 27.87 14.75
C VAL A 362 11.76 28.28 13.57
N LEU A 363 12.01 27.32 12.67
CA LEU A 363 12.85 27.59 11.50
C LEU A 363 12.16 28.57 10.54
N LEU A 364 10.82 28.69 10.61
CA LEU A 364 9.98 29.21 9.53
C LEU A 364 9.45 30.64 9.71
N VAL A 365 9.91 31.38 10.73
CA VAL A 365 9.52 32.79 10.94
C VAL A 365 10.78 33.61 11.18
N GLY A 366 10.89 34.76 10.50
CA GLY A 366 12.10 35.60 10.42
C GLY A 366 12.60 36.20 11.74
N ASP A 367 11.93 35.94 12.85
CA ASP A 367 12.43 36.17 14.20
C ASP A 367 12.65 34.80 14.86
N SER A 368 13.91 34.47 15.13
CA SER A 368 14.35 33.22 15.75
C SER A 368 13.86 33.11 17.21
N TYR A 369 12.62 32.67 17.42
CA TYR A 369 12.12 32.27 18.73
C TYR A 369 12.25 30.75 18.88
N LEU A 370 13.03 30.29 19.86
CA LEU A 370 13.03 28.88 20.25
C LEU A 370 11.75 28.62 21.04
N THR A 371 10.92 27.67 20.58
CA THR A 371 9.76 27.23 21.35
C THR A 371 10.15 26.03 22.18
N ILE A 372 10.12 26.16 23.50
CA ILE A 372 10.30 25.02 24.40
C ILE A 372 8.99 24.23 24.42
N VAL A 373 9.07 22.98 24.00
CA VAL A 373 7.99 22.00 24.08
C VAL A 373 8.25 21.14 25.31
N THR A 374 7.36 21.24 26.30
CA THR A 374 7.50 20.53 27.58
C THR A 374 6.87 19.14 27.50
N SER A 375 7.68 18.09 27.67
CA SER A 375 7.23 16.71 27.82
C SER A 375 7.21 16.30 29.29
N THR A 376 6.41 15.29 29.64
CA THR A 376 6.32 14.73 30.99
C THR A 376 6.35 13.21 30.89
N SER A 377 7.02 12.57 31.83
CA SER A 377 6.99 11.12 32.02
C SER A 377 6.68 10.76 33.46
N HIS A 378 6.21 9.53 33.67
CA HIS A 378 5.91 8.97 34.99
C HIS A 378 6.70 7.67 35.25
N PRO A 379 6.93 7.31 36.53
CA PRO A 379 7.59 6.06 36.86
C PRO A 379 6.87 4.84 36.28
N ASN A 380 7.65 3.88 35.78
CA ASN A 380 7.24 2.63 35.18
C ASN A 380 6.52 2.74 33.82
N GLU A 381 6.70 3.82 33.07
CA GLU A 381 6.11 3.97 31.72
C GLU A 381 7.01 3.40 30.61
N SER A 382 8.29 3.77 30.63
CA SER A 382 9.24 3.44 29.57
C SER A 382 10.58 2.99 30.15
N PHE A 383 11.15 1.93 29.61
CA PHE A 383 12.39 1.34 30.11
C PHE A 383 13.40 1.11 28.98
N TYR A 384 14.68 1.35 29.28
CA TYR A 384 15.79 1.07 28.37
C TYR A 384 16.77 0.07 28.99
N TRP A 385 17.40 -0.75 28.18
CA TRP A 385 18.42 -1.70 28.65
C TRP A 385 19.79 -1.01 28.72
N ASP A 386 20.45 -1.06 29.88
CA ASP A 386 21.80 -0.49 30.07
C ASP A 386 22.96 -1.47 29.80
N GLY A 387 22.64 -2.70 29.37
CA GLY A 387 23.59 -3.80 29.22
C GLY A 387 23.58 -4.80 30.39
N SER A 388 22.90 -4.47 31.50
CA SER A 388 22.82 -5.30 32.70
C SER A 388 21.42 -5.42 33.29
N GLN A 389 20.63 -4.34 33.29
CA GLN A 389 19.28 -4.28 33.84
C GLN A 389 18.43 -3.24 33.11
N TRP A 390 17.11 -3.37 33.27
CA TRP A 390 16.16 -2.38 32.80
C TRP A 390 16.21 -1.12 33.66
N GLN A 391 16.38 0.03 33.03
CA GLN A 391 16.39 1.34 33.65
C GLN A 391 15.15 2.12 33.23
N ASP A 392 14.49 2.75 34.19
CA ASP A 392 13.30 3.57 33.94
C ASP A 392 13.70 4.93 33.36
N MET A 393 13.13 5.27 32.21
CA MET A 393 13.36 6.54 31.51
C MET A 393 12.91 7.75 32.33
N TYR A 394 11.99 7.59 33.28
CA TYR A 394 11.60 8.64 34.21
C TYR A 394 12.80 9.26 34.93
N TYR A 395 13.80 8.46 35.30
CA TYR A 395 15.01 8.94 35.99
C TYR A 395 16.13 9.37 35.03
N TYR A 396 15.95 9.19 33.72
CA TYR A 396 16.93 9.58 32.72
C TYR A 396 16.89 11.09 32.48
N ALA A 397 18.04 11.75 32.64
CA ALA A 397 18.24 13.15 32.31
C ALA A 397 19.07 13.28 31.03
N ASP A 398 18.65 14.17 30.13
CA ASP A 398 19.40 14.53 28.92
C ASP A 398 19.69 16.04 28.94
N PRO A 399 20.81 16.47 29.58
CA PRO A 399 21.12 17.88 29.78
C PRO A 399 21.01 18.71 28.48
N PRO A 400 20.40 19.91 28.54
CA PRO A 400 20.03 20.67 29.73
C PRO A 400 18.71 20.25 30.39
N TRP A 401 18.03 19.22 29.87
CA TRP A 401 16.69 18.84 30.31
C TRP A 401 16.77 17.87 31.51
N PRO A 402 16.04 18.17 32.60
CA PRO A 402 16.04 17.31 33.77
C PRO A 402 15.28 15.99 33.51
N ALA A 403 15.48 15.03 34.41
CA ALA A 403 14.67 13.81 34.48
C ALA A 403 13.17 14.12 34.65
N GLY A 404 12.33 13.13 34.33
CA GLY A 404 10.86 13.24 34.40
C GLY A 404 10.19 13.77 33.13
N SER A 405 10.91 13.75 32.00
CA SER A 405 10.33 14.12 30.70
C SER A 405 10.49 13.09 29.60
N ALA A 406 11.24 12.00 29.84
CA ALA A 406 11.67 11.08 28.81
C ALA A 406 10.78 9.83 28.71
N ASN A 407 10.31 9.51 27.51
CA ASN A 407 9.54 8.31 27.18
C ASN A 407 9.93 7.77 25.79
N LEU A 408 10.01 6.45 25.63
CA LEU A 408 10.41 5.86 24.33
C LEU A 408 9.30 6.01 23.30
N CYS A 409 9.67 6.21 22.03
CA CYS A 409 8.73 6.35 20.93
C CYS A 409 8.23 4.98 20.41
N ILE A 410 7.58 4.23 21.29
CA ILE A 410 6.97 2.91 21.03
C ILE A 410 5.47 3.02 21.36
N LYS A 411 4.61 2.58 20.45
CA LYS A 411 3.16 2.67 20.59
C LYS A 411 2.48 1.33 20.33
N ALA A 412 1.36 1.11 21.00
CA ALA A 412 0.48 -0.03 20.79
C ALA A 412 -0.84 0.45 20.17
N LEU A 413 -1.29 -0.18 19.08
CA LEU A 413 -2.46 0.24 18.33
C LEU A 413 -3.52 -0.87 18.42
N THR A 414 -4.70 -0.49 18.89
CA THR A 414 -5.76 -1.43 19.22
C THR A 414 -7.03 -1.15 18.41
N MET A 415 -7.83 -2.19 18.26
CA MET A 415 -9.19 -2.12 17.72
C MET A 415 -10.14 -2.69 18.78
N ASP A 416 -11.32 -2.11 18.89
CA ASP A 416 -12.40 -2.62 19.74
C ASP A 416 -12.63 -4.11 19.44
N GLU A 417 -12.95 -4.90 20.46
CA GLU A 417 -13.31 -6.32 20.32
C GLU A 417 -14.39 -6.56 19.24
N ASN A 418 -15.22 -5.55 18.99
CA ASN A 418 -16.29 -5.58 18.01
C ASN A 418 -15.85 -5.18 16.58
N ASN A 419 -14.57 -4.85 16.33
CA ASN A 419 -14.07 -4.23 15.09
C ASN A 419 -12.89 -4.97 14.36
N VAL A 420 -12.47 -6.19 14.76
CA VAL A 420 -11.26 -6.88 14.20
C VAL A 420 -11.42 -7.43 12.76
N PRO A 421 -10.70 -6.96 11.72
CA PRO A 421 -10.94 -7.34 10.32
C PRO A 421 -10.94 -8.86 10.04
N VAL A 422 -11.64 -9.28 8.98
CA VAL A 422 -11.58 -10.67 8.48
C VAL A 422 -10.17 -11.06 8.05
N GLU A 423 -9.70 -12.22 8.50
CA GLU A 423 -8.40 -12.78 8.13
C GLU A 423 -8.58 -14.09 7.33
N LEU A 424 -8.26 -14.06 6.03
CA LEU A 424 -8.27 -15.24 5.16
C LEU A 424 -6.99 -16.08 5.35
N THR A 425 -7.13 -17.35 5.73
CA THR A 425 -6.00 -18.29 5.88
C THR A 425 -5.79 -19.16 4.65
N SER A 426 -6.83 -19.35 3.83
CA SER A 426 -6.72 -20.03 2.53
C SER A 426 -7.80 -19.57 1.56
N PHE A 427 -7.47 -19.60 0.27
CA PHE A 427 -8.40 -19.38 -0.83
C PHE A 427 -7.93 -20.18 -2.04
N THR A 428 -8.72 -21.15 -2.49
CA THR A 428 -8.36 -22.06 -3.58
C THR A 428 -9.51 -22.29 -4.54
N ALA A 429 -9.17 -22.60 -5.80
CA ALA A 429 -10.11 -23.00 -6.82
C ALA A 429 -9.66 -24.33 -7.42
N ILE A 430 -10.57 -25.30 -7.48
CA ILE A 430 -10.26 -26.71 -7.81
C ILE A 430 -11.15 -27.16 -8.96
N ASN A 431 -10.54 -27.61 -10.06
CA ASN A 431 -11.25 -28.16 -11.20
C ASN A 431 -11.91 -29.51 -10.87
N LYS A 432 -13.22 -29.62 -11.05
CA LYS A 432 -14.04 -30.85 -10.90
C LYS A 432 -14.72 -31.25 -12.21
N GLY A 433 -14.16 -30.87 -13.36
CA GLY A 433 -14.69 -31.15 -14.69
C GLY A 433 -15.64 -30.04 -15.15
N ALA A 434 -16.95 -30.29 -15.10
CA ALA A 434 -17.96 -29.31 -15.51
C ALA A 434 -18.15 -28.17 -14.48
N LYS A 435 -17.49 -28.25 -13.32
CA LYS A 435 -17.60 -27.27 -12.24
C LYS A 435 -16.23 -26.93 -11.67
N ILE A 436 -16.09 -25.72 -11.15
CA ILE A 436 -14.99 -25.31 -10.27
C ILE A 436 -15.49 -25.24 -8.84
N LEU A 437 -14.80 -25.93 -7.93
CA LEU A 437 -15.04 -25.83 -6.50
C LEU A 437 -14.11 -24.76 -5.93
N ILE A 438 -14.69 -23.69 -5.38
CA ILE A 438 -13.98 -22.61 -4.70
C ILE A 438 -14.11 -22.83 -3.20
N GLU A 439 -12.99 -22.89 -2.49
CA GLU A 439 -12.94 -23.09 -1.03
C GLU A 439 -12.10 -22.01 -0.38
N TRP A 440 -12.57 -21.46 0.75
CA TRP A 440 -11.79 -20.54 1.57
C TRP A 440 -12.03 -20.76 3.05
N VAL A 441 -11.04 -20.33 3.83
CA VAL A 441 -11.05 -20.43 5.30
C VAL A 441 -10.70 -19.07 5.87
N THR A 442 -11.45 -18.64 6.87
CA THR A 442 -11.18 -17.45 7.67
C THR A 442 -10.73 -17.86 9.06
N ALA A 443 -9.70 -17.22 9.61
CA ALA A 443 -9.33 -17.37 11.02
C ALA A 443 -10.30 -16.58 11.90
N THR A 444 -10.60 -15.34 11.50
CA THR A 444 -11.53 -14.42 12.15
C THR A 444 -12.38 -13.70 11.10
N GLU A 445 -13.52 -13.18 11.53
CA GLU A 445 -14.38 -12.28 10.76
C GLU A 445 -14.90 -11.18 11.68
N THR A 446 -14.96 -9.94 11.21
CA THR A 446 -15.72 -8.89 11.90
C THR A 446 -16.48 -8.04 10.94
N ASN A 447 -17.71 -7.74 11.35
CA ASN A 447 -18.63 -6.90 10.61
C ASN A 447 -18.81 -7.38 9.16
N ASN A 448 -18.41 -8.62 8.86
CA ASN A 448 -18.45 -9.16 7.53
C ASN A 448 -19.90 -9.49 7.25
N GLN A 449 -20.48 -8.96 6.19
CA GLN A 449 -21.83 -9.33 5.77
C GLN A 449 -21.78 -10.57 4.89
N ARG A 450 -20.90 -10.57 3.89
CA ARG A 450 -20.85 -11.64 2.88
C ARG A 450 -19.56 -11.61 2.08
N PHE A 451 -19.30 -12.74 1.44
CA PHE A 451 -18.31 -12.87 0.38
C PHE A 451 -19.01 -12.94 -0.98
N GLU A 452 -18.65 -12.04 -1.89
CA GLU A 452 -19.00 -12.14 -3.31
C GLU A 452 -17.85 -12.82 -4.07
N ILE A 453 -18.17 -13.82 -4.90
CA ILE A 453 -17.19 -14.56 -5.70
C ILE A 453 -17.18 -13.97 -7.11
N TYR A 454 -16.02 -13.48 -7.53
CA TYR A 454 -15.80 -12.98 -8.88
C TYR A 454 -14.94 -13.95 -9.67
N ARG A 455 -15.26 -14.12 -10.96
CA ARG A 455 -14.50 -14.90 -11.93
C ARG A 455 -14.08 -14.01 -13.10
N ARG A 456 -12.95 -14.31 -13.73
CA ARG A 456 -12.67 -13.88 -15.10
C ARG A 456 -12.09 -15.04 -15.92
N ASN A 457 -12.28 -14.96 -17.24
CA ASN A 457 -11.91 -15.99 -18.18
C ASN A 457 -10.62 -15.60 -18.91
N ILE A 458 -9.75 -16.59 -19.14
CA ILE A 458 -8.56 -16.44 -19.96
C ILE A 458 -8.71 -17.35 -21.19
N GLN A 459 -8.56 -16.77 -22.37
CA GLN A 459 -8.62 -17.48 -23.66
C GLN A 459 -7.59 -16.86 -24.61
N ASP A 460 -6.68 -17.66 -25.17
CA ASP A 460 -5.65 -17.21 -26.12
C ASP A 460 -4.89 -15.95 -25.65
N GLU A 461 -4.46 -15.97 -24.38
CA GLU A 461 -3.77 -14.86 -23.68
C GLU A 461 -4.59 -13.57 -23.50
N LYS A 462 -5.88 -13.59 -23.87
CA LYS A 462 -6.82 -12.50 -23.58
C LYS A 462 -7.58 -12.78 -22.30
N THR A 463 -7.61 -11.78 -21.42
CA THR A 463 -8.33 -11.81 -20.15
C THR A 463 -9.63 -11.04 -20.26
N SER A 464 -10.74 -11.63 -19.82
CA SER A 464 -12.04 -10.93 -19.72
C SER A 464 -12.11 -10.03 -18.50
N ASP A 465 -13.13 -9.17 -18.45
CA ASP A 465 -13.50 -8.47 -17.23
C ASP A 465 -13.95 -9.43 -16.12
N TRP A 466 -13.86 -8.97 -14.87
CA TRP A 466 -14.38 -9.68 -13.71
C TRP A 466 -15.91 -9.69 -13.71
N MET A 467 -16.49 -10.85 -13.50
CA MET A 467 -17.94 -11.04 -13.35
C MET A 467 -18.28 -11.68 -12.00
N LEU A 468 -19.34 -11.19 -11.36
CA LEU A 468 -19.91 -11.80 -10.16
C LEU A 468 -20.55 -13.15 -10.54
N VAL A 469 -20.07 -14.25 -9.96
CA VAL A 469 -20.61 -15.59 -10.21
C VAL A 469 -21.48 -16.10 -9.06
N GLY A 470 -21.36 -15.53 -7.86
CA GLY A 470 -22.21 -15.86 -6.74
C GLY A 470 -21.77 -15.19 -5.43
N PHE A 471 -22.43 -15.55 -4.32
CA PHE A 471 -22.05 -15.09 -2.99
C PHE A 471 -22.31 -16.16 -1.91
N ARG A 472 -21.71 -15.93 -0.74
CA ARG A 472 -21.99 -16.63 0.52
C ARG A 472 -22.13 -15.60 1.63
N GLU A 473 -23.20 -15.70 2.41
CA GLU A 473 -23.30 -14.97 3.67
C GLU A 473 -22.16 -15.42 4.58
N SER A 474 -21.60 -14.47 5.31
CA SER A 474 -20.56 -14.71 6.30
C SER A 474 -21.19 -15.17 7.63
N ASN A 475 -20.36 -15.34 8.66
CA ASN A 475 -20.84 -15.51 10.03
C ASN A 475 -20.91 -14.18 10.82
N GLY A 476 -20.82 -13.04 10.15
CA GLY A 476 -20.85 -11.73 10.80
C GLY A 476 -19.52 -11.40 11.48
N THR A 477 -19.56 -11.41 12.81
CA THR A 477 -18.39 -11.25 13.67
C THR A 477 -18.15 -12.57 14.41
N THR A 478 -16.99 -13.17 14.19
CA THR A 478 -16.57 -14.43 14.81
C THR A 478 -15.05 -14.51 14.91
N THR A 479 -14.54 -15.03 16.02
CA THR A 479 -13.13 -15.40 16.20
C THR A 479 -12.87 -16.89 15.95
N GLU A 480 -13.93 -17.67 15.73
CA GLU A 480 -13.86 -19.09 15.36
C GLU A 480 -13.57 -19.24 13.87
N THR A 481 -12.70 -20.19 13.54
CA THR A 481 -12.35 -20.52 12.15
C THR A 481 -13.60 -20.95 11.37
N GLN A 482 -13.84 -20.30 10.23
CA GLN A 482 -14.96 -20.65 9.35
C GLN A 482 -14.47 -21.27 8.04
N TYR A 483 -15.28 -22.18 7.52
CA TYR A 483 -15.02 -22.89 6.27
C TYR A 483 -16.15 -22.63 5.30
N TYR A 484 -15.80 -22.16 4.11
CA TYR A 484 -16.76 -21.84 3.07
C TYR A 484 -16.45 -22.58 1.77
N SER A 485 -17.51 -22.83 1.00
CA SER A 485 -17.38 -23.37 -0.34
C SER A 485 -18.44 -22.82 -1.30
N TYR A 486 -18.06 -22.70 -2.57
CA TYR A 486 -18.92 -22.31 -3.67
C TYR A 486 -18.62 -23.18 -4.90
N GLU A 487 -19.66 -23.66 -5.59
CA GLU A 487 -19.51 -24.37 -6.86
C GLU A 487 -19.92 -23.46 -8.01
N ASP A 488 -19.01 -23.24 -8.94
CA ASP A 488 -19.26 -22.50 -10.18
C ASP A 488 -19.40 -23.48 -11.35
N ASP A 489 -20.56 -23.48 -12.02
CA ASP A 489 -20.82 -24.31 -13.21
C ASP A 489 -20.22 -23.64 -14.45
N ILE A 490 -19.26 -24.32 -15.06
CA ILE A 490 -18.51 -23.81 -16.20
C ILE A 490 -18.92 -24.49 -17.52
N THR A 491 -20.04 -25.21 -17.52
CA THR A 491 -20.58 -25.85 -18.72
C THR A 491 -20.84 -24.82 -19.82
N GLY A 492 -20.20 -25.01 -20.97
CA GLY A 492 -20.33 -24.11 -22.12
C GLY A 492 -19.47 -22.85 -22.06
N ILE A 493 -18.62 -22.70 -21.04
CA ILE A 493 -17.61 -21.63 -21.01
C ILE A 493 -16.44 -22.02 -21.91
N ASN A 494 -16.11 -21.13 -22.84
CA ASN A 494 -14.94 -21.26 -23.70
C ASN A 494 -13.77 -20.47 -23.08
N ALA A 495 -12.94 -21.14 -22.27
CA ALA A 495 -11.76 -20.57 -21.64
C ALA A 495 -10.66 -21.63 -21.53
N THR A 496 -9.39 -21.22 -21.66
CA THR A 496 -8.22 -22.07 -21.40
C THR A 496 -7.86 -22.10 -19.92
N ALA A 497 -8.16 -21.02 -19.19
CA ALA A 497 -8.00 -20.91 -17.75
C ALA A 497 -9.05 -19.97 -17.14
N LEU A 498 -9.26 -20.10 -15.82
CA LEU A 498 -10.15 -19.26 -15.03
C LEU A 498 -9.40 -18.70 -13.82
N GLU A 499 -9.70 -17.47 -13.45
CA GLU A 499 -9.21 -16.85 -12.22
C GLU A 499 -10.38 -16.40 -11.36
N TYR A 500 -10.22 -16.54 -10.05
CA TYR A 500 -11.21 -16.20 -9.03
C TYR A 500 -10.63 -15.24 -8.00
N ARG A 501 -11.49 -14.41 -7.43
CA ARG A 501 -11.21 -13.60 -6.23
C ARG A 501 -12.47 -13.41 -5.41
N LEU A 502 -12.31 -13.22 -4.11
CA LEU A 502 -13.39 -12.84 -3.22
C LEU A 502 -13.45 -11.31 -3.09
N LYS A 503 -14.65 -10.76 -3.05
CA LYS A 503 -14.92 -9.43 -2.52
C LYS A 503 -15.63 -9.62 -1.19
N GLN A 504 -14.92 -9.35 -0.11
CA GLN A 504 -15.49 -9.33 1.23
C GLN A 504 -16.22 -8.00 1.40
N ILE A 505 -17.46 -8.03 1.90
CA ILE A 505 -18.28 -6.84 2.12
C ILE A 505 -18.70 -6.82 3.56
N ASP A 506 -18.49 -5.70 4.23
CA ASP A 506 -18.88 -5.47 5.61
C ASP A 506 -20.33 -4.94 5.69
N TYR A 507 -21.01 -5.04 6.84
CA TYR A 507 -22.39 -4.52 7.00
C TYR A 507 -22.50 -3.00 6.82
N ASN A 508 -21.40 -2.27 6.95
CA ASN A 508 -21.33 -0.82 6.68
C ASN A 508 -21.07 -0.50 5.20
N GLY A 509 -20.95 -1.51 4.33
CA GLY A 509 -20.73 -1.36 2.89
C GLY A 509 -19.27 -1.20 2.45
N LYS A 510 -18.32 -1.17 3.39
CA LYS A 510 -16.88 -1.26 3.08
C LYS A 510 -16.57 -2.63 2.46
N TYR A 511 -15.56 -2.69 1.59
CA TYR A 511 -15.16 -3.95 1.00
C TYR A 511 -13.65 -4.03 0.75
N SER A 512 -13.15 -5.25 0.64
CA SER A 512 -11.78 -5.58 0.23
C SER A 512 -11.81 -6.76 -0.76
N PHE A 513 -10.74 -6.93 -1.54
CA PHE A 513 -10.58 -8.09 -2.42
C PHE A 513 -9.50 -9.01 -1.88
N SER A 514 -9.68 -10.33 -2.05
CA SER A 514 -8.65 -11.33 -1.79
C SER A 514 -7.57 -11.36 -2.88
N GLU A 515 -6.50 -12.11 -2.60
CA GLU A 515 -5.61 -12.64 -3.64
C GLU A 515 -6.36 -13.50 -4.67
N ILE A 516 -5.71 -13.76 -5.81
CA ILE A 516 -6.29 -14.50 -6.93
C ILE A 516 -6.03 -16.01 -6.80
N ALA A 517 -7.07 -16.82 -6.99
CA ALA A 517 -6.95 -18.27 -7.18
C ALA A 517 -7.16 -18.62 -8.66
N ALA A 518 -6.18 -19.29 -9.28
CA ALA A 518 -6.20 -19.64 -10.70
C ALA A 518 -6.41 -21.13 -10.94
N VAL A 519 -7.07 -21.46 -12.06
CA VAL A 519 -7.29 -22.83 -12.55
C VAL A 519 -6.99 -22.89 -14.04
N ASP A 520 -5.98 -23.68 -14.42
CA ASP A 520 -5.56 -23.88 -15.80
C ASP A 520 -6.10 -25.20 -16.41
N ASN A 521 -5.95 -25.35 -17.74
CA ASN A 521 -6.19 -26.59 -18.50
C ASN A 521 -7.65 -27.08 -18.48
N LEU A 522 -8.60 -26.22 -18.82
CA LEU A 522 -10.04 -26.52 -18.84
C LEU A 522 -10.54 -27.27 -20.09
N ALA A 523 -9.76 -28.22 -20.63
CA ALA A 523 -10.10 -28.91 -21.87
C ALA A 523 -11.51 -29.58 -21.84
N PRO A 524 -12.29 -29.56 -22.94
CA PRO A 524 -13.65 -30.12 -22.98
C PRO A 524 -13.69 -31.62 -22.62
N ASN A 525 -14.74 -32.06 -21.91
CA ASN A 525 -14.85 -33.44 -21.41
C ASN A 525 -15.29 -34.49 -22.46
N GLY A 526 -15.53 -34.13 -23.73
CA GLY A 526 -15.95 -35.08 -24.77
C GLY A 526 -16.00 -34.52 -26.19
N PHE A 527 -16.17 -35.41 -27.17
CA PHE A 527 -16.41 -35.04 -28.56
C PHE A 527 -17.88 -34.67 -28.78
N VAL A 528 -18.13 -33.54 -29.43
CA VAL A 528 -19.50 -33.06 -29.75
C VAL A 528 -19.54 -32.51 -31.17
N LEU A 529 -20.55 -32.90 -31.97
CA LEU A 529 -20.94 -32.22 -33.21
C LEU A 529 -22.35 -31.63 -33.05
N GLU A 530 -22.44 -30.30 -33.09
CA GLU A 530 -23.70 -29.60 -32.90
C GLU A 530 -24.58 -29.62 -34.16
N GLN A 531 -25.86 -29.33 -33.97
CA GLN A 531 -26.77 -29.06 -35.07
C GLN A 531 -26.43 -27.72 -35.72
N ASN A 532 -26.30 -27.69 -37.05
CA ASN A 532 -26.00 -26.46 -37.78
C ASN A 532 -27.08 -25.39 -37.54
N TYR A 533 -26.70 -24.12 -37.47
CA TYR A 533 -27.63 -23.00 -37.31
C TYR A 533 -27.35 -21.86 -38.31
N PRO A 534 -28.39 -21.34 -39.01
CA PRO A 534 -29.78 -21.82 -39.00
C PRO A 534 -29.96 -23.20 -39.65
N ASN A 535 -31.06 -23.90 -39.35
CA ASN A 535 -31.49 -25.10 -40.09
C ASN A 535 -33.03 -25.18 -40.11
N PRO A 536 -33.72 -25.01 -41.26
CA PRO A 536 -33.16 -24.84 -42.61
C PRO A 536 -32.34 -23.55 -42.80
N PHE A 537 -31.40 -23.54 -43.76
CA PHE A 537 -30.51 -22.41 -44.03
C PHE A 537 -30.59 -21.91 -45.48
N ASN A 538 -30.18 -20.67 -45.75
CA ASN A 538 -30.10 -20.08 -47.10
C ASN A 538 -29.06 -18.94 -47.17
N PRO A 539 -28.03 -19.03 -48.02
CA PRO A 539 -27.28 -20.22 -48.41
C PRO A 539 -26.17 -20.55 -47.39
N ASN A 540 -26.08 -19.80 -46.28
CA ASN A 540 -25.03 -19.91 -45.27
C ASN A 540 -25.56 -20.52 -43.96
N THR A 541 -24.76 -21.36 -43.32
CA THR A 541 -24.98 -21.87 -41.96
C THR A 541 -23.65 -21.97 -41.21
N VAL A 542 -23.71 -21.97 -39.88
CA VAL A 542 -22.56 -22.30 -39.02
C VAL A 542 -22.69 -23.75 -38.53
N ILE A 543 -21.57 -24.47 -38.48
CA ILE A 543 -21.43 -25.79 -37.88
C ILE A 543 -20.40 -25.69 -36.76
N SER A 544 -20.80 -26.08 -35.54
CA SER A 544 -19.94 -26.02 -34.35
C SER A 544 -19.60 -27.44 -33.84
N TYR A 545 -18.37 -27.65 -33.36
CA TYR A 545 -17.92 -28.95 -32.83
C TYR A 545 -16.85 -28.80 -31.75
N GLN A 546 -16.66 -29.84 -30.92
CA GLN A 546 -15.72 -29.86 -29.80
C GLN A 546 -14.80 -31.09 -29.85
N LEU A 547 -13.55 -30.90 -29.45
CA LEU A 547 -12.51 -31.92 -29.35
C LEU A 547 -11.97 -31.97 -27.90
N PRO A 548 -12.05 -33.10 -27.20
CA PRO A 548 -11.50 -33.26 -25.85
C PRO A 548 -9.98 -33.48 -25.86
N VAL A 549 -9.43 -33.91 -27.00
CA VAL A 549 -8.01 -34.18 -27.21
C VAL A 549 -7.61 -33.70 -28.60
N SER A 550 -6.36 -33.27 -28.76
CA SER A 550 -5.80 -32.89 -30.06
C SER A 550 -5.72 -34.10 -31.00
N GLY A 551 -5.95 -33.88 -32.29
CA GLY A 551 -5.85 -34.91 -33.31
C GLY A 551 -6.40 -34.49 -34.67
N PHE A 552 -6.32 -35.41 -35.63
CA PHE A 552 -6.77 -35.18 -37.00
C PHE A 552 -8.31 -35.13 -37.08
N VAL A 553 -8.85 -34.10 -37.73
CA VAL A 553 -10.29 -33.90 -37.90
C VAL A 553 -10.65 -33.80 -39.37
N SER A 554 -11.62 -34.60 -39.80
CA SER A 554 -12.26 -34.51 -41.11
C SER A 554 -13.74 -34.16 -40.96
N LEU A 555 -14.17 -33.01 -41.46
CA LEU A 555 -15.56 -32.58 -41.49
C LEU A 555 -16.00 -32.38 -42.94
N LYS A 556 -16.95 -33.20 -43.38
CA LYS A 556 -17.38 -33.27 -44.80
C LYS A 556 -18.90 -33.21 -44.94
N VAL A 557 -19.36 -32.76 -46.09
CA VAL A 557 -20.78 -32.63 -46.45
C VAL A 557 -21.12 -33.58 -47.60
N TYR A 558 -22.27 -34.24 -47.49
CA TYR A 558 -22.77 -35.25 -48.43
C TYR A 558 -24.21 -34.95 -48.87
N ASP A 559 -24.55 -35.31 -50.10
CA ASP A 559 -25.93 -35.31 -50.60
C ASP A 559 -26.71 -36.57 -50.13
N VAL A 560 -28.00 -36.66 -50.48
CA VAL A 560 -28.88 -37.79 -50.12
C VAL A 560 -28.47 -39.13 -50.74
N LEU A 561 -27.63 -39.12 -51.78
CA LEU A 561 -27.08 -40.31 -52.42
C LEU A 561 -25.73 -40.73 -51.80
N GLY A 562 -25.20 -39.94 -50.87
CA GLY A 562 -23.92 -40.18 -50.22
C GLY A 562 -22.72 -39.63 -50.99
N ASN A 563 -22.92 -38.82 -52.03
CA ASN A 563 -21.81 -38.18 -52.72
C ASN A 563 -21.26 -37.04 -51.86
N GLU A 564 -19.93 -36.98 -51.70
CA GLU A 564 -19.27 -35.84 -51.07
C GLU A 564 -19.43 -34.59 -51.94
N VAL A 565 -20.03 -33.53 -51.38
CA VAL A 565 -20.25 -32.26 -52.07
C VAL A 565 -19.36 -31.13 -51.55
N ALA A 566 -18.79 -31.27 -50.34
CA ALA A 566 -17.79 -30.35 -49.80
C ALA A 566 -16.95 -30.99 -48.69
N THR A 567 -15.68 -30.59 -48.59
CA THR A 567 -14.83 -30.81 -47.41
C THR A 567 -14.64 -29.47 -46.70
N LEU A 568 -14.99 -29.40 -45.41
CA LEU A 568 -14.92 -28.17 -44.60
C LEU A 568 -13.66 -28.12 -43.73
N VAL A 569 -13.27 -29.26 -43.16
CA VAL A 569 -12.05 -29.40 -42.35
C VAL A 569 -11.39 -30.72 -42.72
N ASN A 570 -10.05 -30.74 -42.85
CA ASN A 570 -9.27 -31.94 -43.11
C ASN A 570 -7.81 -31.75 -42.67
N GLU A 571 -7.60 -31.53 -41.37
CA GLU A 571 -6.30 -31.16 -40.79
C GLU A 571 -6.20 -31.53 -39.31
N GLU A 572 -5.00 -31.43 -38.74
CA GLU A 572 -4.74 -31.55 -37.29
C GLU A 572 -5.33 -30.35 -36.53
N LYS A 573 -6.07 -30.61 -35.45
CA LYS A 573 -6.64 -29.59 -34.56
C LYS A 573 -6.24 -29.85 -33.11
N GLN A 574 -6.08 -28.79 -32.32
CA GLN A 574 -5.85 -28.91 -30.88
C GLN A 574 -7.15 -29.24 -30.13
N ALA A 575 -7.07 -29.72 -28.88
CA ALA A 575 -8.24 -29.81 -28.01
C ALA A 575 -8.91 -28.43 -27.86
N GLY A 576 -10.24 -28.37 -27.97
CA GLY A 576 -10.97 -27.10 -27.95
C GLY A 576 -12.31 -27.14 -28.69
N SER A 577 -12.96 -25.98 -28.76
CA SER A 577 -14.24 -25.77 -29.47
C SER A 577 -14.02 -24.97 -30.75
N TYR A 578 -14.75 -25.33 -31.82
CA TYR A 578 -14.56 -24.78 -33.16
C TYR A 578 -15.89 -24.47 -33.84
N GLU A 579 -15.89 -23.45 -34.71
CA GLU A 579 -17.01 -23.09 -35.58
C GLU A 579 -16.54 -22.90 -37.02
N ILE A 580 -17.34 -23.35 -37.98
CA ILE A 580 -17.08 -23.17 -39.41
C ILE A 580 -18.33 -22.71 -40.17
N VAL A 581 -18.16 -21.73 -41.04
CA VAL A 581 -19.21 -21.24 -41.93
C VAL A 581 -19.25 -22.08 -43.20
N PHE A 582 -20.41 -22.66 -43.51
CA PHE A 582 -20.65 -23.38 -44.75
C PHE A 582 -21.53 -22.56 -45.70
N ASN A 583 -21.03 -22.27 -46.90
CA ASN A 583 -21.74 -21.59 -47.97
C ASN A 583 -22.13 -22.57 -49.09
N ALA A 584 -23.43 -22.76 -49.28
CA ALA A 584 -23.99 -23.74 -50.22
C ALA A 584 -24.55 -23.11 -51.52
N ASN A 585 -24.06 -21.93 -51.93
CA ASN A 585 -24.58 -21.22 -53.12
C ASN A 585 -24.59 -22.06 -54.41
N HIS A 586 -23.63 -22.98 -54.54
CA HIS A 586 -23.44 -23.84 -55.70
C HIS A 586 -24.28 -25.13 -55.66
N LEU A 587 -24.98 -25.39 -54.56
CA LEU A 587 -25.80 -26.59 -54.36
C LEU A 587 -27.28 -26.31 -54.65
N SER A 588 -28.07 -27.35 -54.90
CA SER A 588 -29.52 -27.24 -55.11
C SER A 588 -30.27 -27.27 -53.77
N ALA A 589 -31.45 -26.66 -53.68
CA ALA A 589 -32.26 -26.78 -52.46
C ALA A 589 -32.58 -28.26 -52.19
N GLY A 590 -32.48 -28.68 -50.92
CA GLY A 590 -32.58 -30.10 -50.57
C GLY A 590 -32.01 -30.44 -49.20
N VAL A 591 -32.01 -31.75 -48.91
CA VAL A 591 -31.45 -32.31 -47.67
C VAL A 591 -29.99 -32.69 -47.90
N TYR A 592 -29.14 -32.33 -46.94
CA TYR A 592 -27.72 -32.67 -46.91
C TYR A 592 -27.35 -33.26 -45.56
N TYR A 593 -26.24 -33.98 -45.51
CA TYR A 593 -25.67 -34.53 -44.28
C TYR A 593 -24.25 -34.01 -44.10
N TYR A 594 -23.85 -33.75 -42.87
CA TYR A 594 -22.44 -33.47 -42.57
C TYR A 594 -21.95 -34.43 -41.51
N THR A 595 -20.74 -34.93 -41.72
CA THR A 595 -20.11 -35.97 -40.89
C THR A 595 -18.76 -35.47 -40.42
N ILE A 596 -18.56 -35.49 -39.10
CA ILE A 596 -17.24 -35.32 -38.50
C ILE A 596 -16.63 -36.70 -38.23
N VAL A 597 -15.34 -36.85 -38.53
CA VAL A 597 -14.54 -38.04 -38.28
C VAL A 597 -13.25 -37.60 -37.58
N THR A 598 -12.95 -38.25 -36.47
CA THR A 598 -11.65 -38.24 -35.78
C THR A 598 -11.22 -39.69 -35.54
N ASP A 599 -10.02 -39.90 -34.99
CA ASP A 599 -9.52 -41.26 -34.70
C ASP A 599 -10.48 -42.11 -33.87
N ASN A 600 -11.22 -41.51 -32.94
CA ASN A 600 -12.07 -42.22 -31.97
C ASN A 600 -13.55 -41.78 -32.02
N PHE A 601 -13.94 -40.89 -32.94
CA PHE A 601 -15.29 -40.33 -32.96
C PHE A 601 -15.81 -40.13 -34.38
N VAL A 602 -17.03 -40.60 -34.64
CA VAL A 602 -17.75 -40.33 -35.88
C VAL A 602 -19.17 -39.92 -35.54
N GLN A 603 -19.61 -38.76 -36.03
CA GLN A 603 -20.98 -38.30 -35.87
C GLN A 603 -21.48 -37.65 -37.14
N THR A 604 -22.74 -37.94 -37.50
CA THR A 604 -23.41 -37.36 -38.67
C THR A 604 -24.67 -36.63 -38.25
N LYS A 605 -24.92 -35.47 -38.86
CA LYS A 605 -26.11 -34.64 -38.65
C LYS A 605 -26.72 -34.24 -39.99
N LYS A 606 -28.01 -33.93 -39.97
CA LYS A 606 -28.81 -33.57 -41.15
C LYS A 606 -29.03 -32.07 -41.21
N MET A 607 -28.88 -31.46 -42.38
CA MET A 607 -29.21 -30.06 -42.64
C MET A 607 -30.10 -29.89 -43.87
N ILE A 608 -30.85 -28.81 -43.94
CA ILE A 608 -31.82 -28.53 -45.01
C ILE A 608 -31.47 -27.18 -45.64
N LEU A 609 -31.10 -27.18 -46.92
CA LEU A 609 -30.84 -25.97 -47.70
C LEU A 609 -32.13 -25.50 -48.38
N MET A 610 -32.52 -24.25 -48.12
CA MET A 610 -33.55 -23.52 -48.85
C MET A 610 -32.89 -22.54 -49.82
N LYS A 611 -33.55 -22.27 -50.95
CA LYS A 611 -33.16 -21.21 -51.89
C LYS A 611 -34.19 -20.09 -51.89
#